data_AF-A0A059LDV3-F1
#
_entry.id   AF-A0A059LDV3-F1
#
_cell.length_a   1.000
_cell.length_b   1.000
_cell.length_c   1.000
_cell.angle_alpha   90.00
_cell.angle_beta   90.00
_cell.angle_gamma   90.00
#
_symmetry.space_group_name_H-M   'P 1'
#
loop_
_entity.id
_entity.type
_entity.pdbx_description
1 polymer ?
#
loop_
_entity_poly.entity_id
_entity_poly.type
_entity_poly.pdbx_seq_one_letter_code
_entity_poly.pdbx_strand_id
1 'polypeptide(L)'
;LPRREKNAAGEGFAEALDRVDPGRRRSSSNLQEAVRVLEREGRRNAALGLLDQARLALLDQRMHGEEPPLEEDPRAVGRELEETLRGTAPPSAPLDAAAEPGLLPHLRLQHLVGYPGTYYSYLYAQCVASRLWGRQLRDAARATDVLRNRLLEPGGAVLPDLYVRGLFPGDPRALLGDDDQGYFPNPEDLLLELGIDA
;
A
#
# COMPACT_ATOMS: atom_id res chain seq x y z
N LEU A 1 -58.34 6.10 1.60
CA LEU A 1 -56.91 6.09 1.97
C LEU A 1 -56.26 7.34 1.35
N PRO A 2 -55.90 8.36 2.15
CA PRO A 2 -55.33 9.59 1.61
C PRO A 2 -53.82 9.45 1.34
N ARG A 3 -53.37 10.09 0.26
CA ARG A 3 -51.98 10.17 -0.21
C ARG A 3 -51.10 10.87 0.84
N ARG A 4 -49.95 10.27 1.15
CA ARG A 4 -48.86 10.91 1.90
C ARG A 4 -48.38 12.16 1.14
N GLU A 5 -48.63 13.34 1.70
CA GLU A 5 -47.97 14.57 1.29
C GLU A 5 -46.47 14.46 1.55
N LYS A 6 -45.67 14.75 0.52
CA LYS A 6 -44.21 14.83 0.62
C LYS A 6 -43.87 16.11 1.39
N ASN A 7 -43.07 15.97 2.44
CA ASN A 7 -42.57 17.04 3.29
C ASN A 7 -41.92 18.18 2.47
N ALA A 8 -42.64 19.30 2.32
CA ALA A 8 -42.12 20.59 1.82
C ALA A 8 -41.17 21.31 2.82
N ALA A 9 -40.85 20.67 3.96
CA ALA A 9 -40.05 21.25 5.03
C ALA A 9 -38.52 21.16 4.80
N GLY A 10 -38.05 20.30 3.90
CA GLY A 10 -36.61 20.11 3.65
C GLY A 10 -35.97 21.19 2.78
N GLU A 11 -36.73 21.76 1.84
CA GLU A 11 -36.22 22.76 0.87
C GLU A 11 -36.03 24.14 1.52
N GLY A 12 -36.93 24.53 2.43
CA GLY A 12 -36.87 25.83 3.11
C GLY A 12 -35.70 25.99 4.09
N PHE A 13 -35.21 24.90 4.70
CA PHE A 13 -34.10 24.96 5.65
C PHE A 13 -32.75 25.16 4.96
N ALA A 14 -32.55 24.52 3.81
CA ALA A 14 -31.35 24.69 2.99
C ALA A 14 -31.27 26.12 2.40
N GLU A 15 -32.40 26.67 1.95
CA GLU A 15 -32.49 28.06 1.48
C GLU A 15 -32.27 29.07 2.62
N ALA A 16 -32.83 28.83 3.80
CA ALA A 16 -32.64 29.69 4.97
C ALA A 16 -31.18 29.71 5.44
N LEU A 17 -30.50 28.56 5.43
CA LEU A 17 -29.06 28.49 5.74
C LEU A 17 -28.19 29.22 4.71
N ASP A 18 -28.59 29.25 3.45
CA ASP A 18 -27.87 29.93 2.37
C ASP A 18 -27.99 31.47 2.46
N ARG A 19 -29.12 31.97 2.99
CA ARG A 19 -29.32 33.40 3.26
C ARG A 19 -28.55 33.89 4.48
N VAL A 20 -28.28 33.01 5.46
CA VAL A 20 -27.61 33.36 6.72
C VAL A 20 -26.08 33.36 6.59
N ASP A 21 -25.51 32.48 5.77
CA ASP A 21 -24.07 32.47 5.49
C ASP A 21 -23.76 31.87 4.09
N PRO A 22 -23.86 32.67 3.02
CA PRO A 22 -23.54 32.22 1.66
C PRO A 22 -22.05 31.83 1.50
N GLY A 23 -21.18 32.26 2.41
CA GLY A 23 -19.78 31.86 2.48
C GLY A 23 -19.58 30.41 2.92
N ARG A 24 -20.52 29.85 3.70
CA ARG A 24 -20.44 28.48 4.22
C ARG A 24 -20.54 27.40 3.15
N ARG A 25 -21.38 27.58 2.12
CA ARG A 25 -21.44 26.63 0.98
C ARG A 25 -20.20 26.69 0.11
N ARG A 26 -19.66 27.90 -0.14
CA ARG A 26 -18.38 28.06 -0.85
C ARG A 26 -17.22 27.48 -0.04
N SER A 27 -17.19 27.70 1.27
CA SER A 27 -16.20 27.13 2.19
C SER A 27 -16.27 25.59 2.23
N SER A 28 -17.48 25.01 2.29
CA SER A 28 -17.68 23.56 2.23
C SER A 28 -17.30 22.97 0.87
N SER A 29 -17.59 23.67 -0.23
CA SER A 29 -17.18 23.26 -1.58
C SER A 29 -15.67 23.29 -1.74
N ASN A 30 -15.02 24.36 -1.29
CA ASN A 30 -13.56 24.51 -1.33
C ASN A 30 -12.87 23.46 -0.45
N LEU A 31 -13.45 23.11 0.70
CA LEU A 31 -12.94 22.05 1.57
C LEU A 31 -13.05 20.68 0.90
N GLN A 32 -14.19 20.36 0.28
CA GLN A 32 -14.37 19.10 -0.44
C GLN A 32 -13.41 18.98 -1.63
N GLU A 33 -13.18 20.08 -2.34
CA GLU A 33 -12.19 20.13 -3.42
C GLU A 33 -10.77 19.92 -2.88
N ALA A 34 -10.39 20.61 -1.81
CA ALA A 34 -9.10 20.45 -1.15
C ALA A 34 -8.87 19.00 -0.68
N VAL A 35 -9.88 18.35 -0.08
CA VAL A 35 -9.81 16.95 0.33
C VAL A 35 -9.56 16.04 -0.88
N ARG A 36 -10.28 16.23 -1.99
CA ARG A 36 -10.07 15.43 -3.21
C ARG A 36 -8.68 15.61 -3.79
N VAL A 37 -8.13 16.83 -3.75
CA VAL A 37 -6.76 17.10 -4.18
C VAL A 37 -5.78 16.35 -3.26
N LEU A 38 -5.94 16.47 -1.93
CA LEU A 38 -5.08 15.79 -0.97
C LEU A 38 -5.13 14.25 -1.11
N GLU A 39 -6.32 13.67 -1.33
CA GLU A 39 -6.47 12.24 -1.58
C GLU A 39 -5.76 11.80 -2.86
N ARG A 40 -5.87 12.59 -3.94
CA ARG A 40 -5.20 12.28 -5.21
C ARG A 40 -3.68 12.36 -5.09
N GLU A 41 -3.16 13.44 -4.51
CA GLU A 41 -1.72 13.59 -4.31
C GLU A 41 -1.19 12.56 -3.29
N GLY A 42 -1.99 12.23 -2.28
CA GLY A 42 -1.69 11.16 -1.32
C GLY A 42 -1.52 9.81 -2.02
N ARG A 43 -2.46 9.41 -2.88
CA ARG A 43 -2.36 8.17 -3.68
C ARG A 43 -1.13 8.17 -4.58
N ARG A 44 -0.86 9.29 -5.27
CA ARG A 44 0.32 9.42 -6.14
C ARG A 44 1.61 9.22 -5.36
N ASN A 45 1.75 9.88 -4.21
CA ASN A 45 2.94 9.76 -3.37
C ASN A 45 3.08 8.35 -2.78
N ALA A 46 1.97 7.72 -2.39
CA ALA A 46 1.96 6.33 -1.93
C ALA A 46 2.41 5.36 -3.04
N ALA A 47 1.99 5.57 -4.28
CA ALA A 47 2.41 4.75 -5.42
C ALA A 47 3.91 4.90 -5.70
N LEU A 48 4.45 6.12 -5.63
CA LEU A 48 5.91 6.35 -5.73
C LEU A 48 6.67 5.69 -4.57
N GLY A 49 6.14 5.76 -3.35
CA GLY A 49 6.71 5.06 -2.20
C GLY A 49 6.67 3.54 -2.35
N LEU A 50 5.60 2.97 -2.92
CA LEU A 50 5.51 1.54 -3.21
C LEU A 50 6.55 1.11 -4.26
N LEU A 51 6.75 1.92 -5.30
CA LEU A 51 7.80 1.70 -6.27
C LEU A 51 9.18 1.67 -5.59
N ASP A 52 9.48 2.62 -4.70
CA ASP A 52 10.74 2.62 -3.94
C ASP A 52 10.90 1.35 -3.12
N GLN A 53 9.86 0.90 -2.42
CA GLN A 53 9.87 -0.35 -1.66
C GLN A 53 10.11 -1.57 -2.57
N ALA A 54 9.51 -1.60 -3.76
CA ALA A 54 9.73 -2.66 -4.76
C ALA A 54 11.18 -2.69 -5.26
N ARG A 55 11.76 -1.51 -5.55
CA ARG A 55 13.17 -1.38 -5.95
C ARG A 55 14.11 -1.90 -4.87
N LEU A 56 13.85 -1.55 -3.61
CA LEU A 56 14.63 -2.01 -2.46
C LEU A 56 14.47 -3.51 -2.19
N ALA A 57 13.29 -4.07 -2.39
CA ALA A 57 13.08 -5.51 -2.28
C ALA A 57 13.84 -6.28 -3.37
N LEU A 58 13.84 -5.79 -4.61
CA LEU A 58 14.60 -6.39 -5.71
C LEU A 58 16.11 -6.32 -5.47
N LEU A 59 16.60 -5.19 -4.96
CA LEU A 59 17.99 -5.03 -4.54
C LEU A 59 18.39 -6.11 -3.53
N ASP A 60 17.60 -6.24 -2.46
CA ASP A 60 17.80 -7.21 -1.39
C ASP A 60 17.82 -8.64 -1.92
N GLN A 61 16.85 -9.02 -2.76
CA GLN A 61 16.85 -10.34 -3.42
C GLN A 61 18.06 -10.54 -4.33
N ARG A 62 18.50 -9.50 -5.06
CA ARG A 62 19.67 -9.61 -5.94
C ARG A 62 20.96 -9.87 -5.17
N MET A 63 21.12 -9.27 -3.99
CA MET A 63 22.31 -9.45 -3.14
C MET A 63 22.31 -10.76 -2.35
N HIS A 64 21.12 -11.29 -2.02
CA HIS A 64 20.98 -12.44 -1.11
C HIS A 64 20.35 -13.68 -1.76
N GLY A 65 20.02 -13.62 -3.05
CA GLY A 65 19.45 -14.72 -3.83
C GLY A 65 20.48 -15.77 -4.24
N GLU A 66 20.07 -16.69 -5.11
CA GLU A 66 20.86 -17.90 -5.46
C GLU A 66 22.20 -17.59 -6.16
N GLU A 67 22.25 -16.53 -6.96
CA GLU A 67 23.45 -16.08 -7.68
C GLU A 67 23.83 -14.65 -7.28
N PRO A 68 24.33 -14.41 -6.05
CA PRO A 68 24.73 -13.09 -5.65
C PRO A 68 25.91 -12.62 -6.52
N PRO A 69 26.05 -11.31 -6.80
CA PRO A 69 27.14 -10.78 -7.60
C PRO A 69 28.49 -11.19 -6.98
N LEU A 70 29.38 -11.75 -7.80
CA LEU A 70 30.70 -12.18 -7.37
C LEU A 70 31.47 -11.03 -6.69
N GLU A 71 32.19 -11.37 -5.61
CA GLU A 71 32.76 -10.48 -4.58
C GLU A 71 33.65 -9.32 -5.06
N GLU A 72 34.01 -9.25 -6.34
CA GLU A 72 35.06 -8.36 -6.84
C GLU A 72 34.66 -6.87 -6.87
N ASP A 73 33.35 -6.56 -6.94
CA ASP A 73 32.87 -5.18 -6.79
C ASP A 73 31.43 -5.09 -6.22
N PRO A 74 31.26 -4.86 -4.90
CA PRO A 74 29.94 -4.62 -4.26
C PRO A 74 29.16 -3.43 -4.84
N ARG A 75 29.82 -2.59 -5.65
CA ARG A 75 29.21 -1.48 -6.36
C ARG A 75 28.54 -1.91 -7.66
N ALA A 76 28.92 -3.06 -8.22
CA ALA A 76 28.33 -3.60 -9.43
C ALA A 76 26.84 -3.90 -9.24
N VAL A 77 26.44 -4.34 -8.04
CA VAL A 77 25.03 -4.65 -7.73
C VAL A 77 24.14 -3.41 -7.77
N GLY A 78 24.61 -2.32 -7.16
CA GLY A 78 23.90 -1.05 -7.16
C GLY A 78 23.75 -0.51 -8.58
N ARG A 79 24.81 -0.61 -9.40
CA ARG A 79 24.79 -0.17 -10.81
C ARG A 79 23.88 -1.05 -11.67
N GLU A 80 23.97 -2.37 -11.57
CA GLU A 80 23.14 -3.33 -12.32
C GLU A 80 21.65 -3.12 -12.00
N LEU A 81 21.33 -2.93 -10.73
CA LEU A 81 19.95 -2.67 -10.31
C LEU A 81 19.48 -1.29 -10.79
N GLU A 82 20.31 -0.25 -10.62
CA GLU A 82 20.00 1.06 -11.16
C GLU A 82 19.77 0.99 -12.67
N GLU A 83 20.60 0.29 -13.44
CA GLU A 83 20.44 0.10 -14.88
C GLU A 83 19.15 -0.66 -15.23
N THR A 84 18.85 -1.74 -14.50
CA THR A 84 17.61 -2.54 -14.66
C THR A 84 16.35 -1.71 -14.36
N LEU A 85 16.43 -0.80 -13.40
CA LEU A 85 15.29 0.01 -12.94
C LEU A 85 15.15 1.36 -13.65
N ARG A 86 16.24 1.93 -14.18
CA ARG A 86 16.26 3.20 -14.93
C ARG A 86 15.49 3.08 -16.25
N GLY A 87 15.28 1.85 -16.75
CA GLY A 87 14.44 1.56 -17.91
C GLY A 87 12.94 1.43 -17.63
N THR A 88 12.51 1.38 -16.36
CA THR A 88 11.13 0.95 -16.00
C THR A 88 10.31 1.97 -15.22
N ALA A 89 10.89 3.07 -14.73
CA ALA A 89 10.15 4.10 -14.00
C ALA A 89 10.85 5.46 -13.95
N PRO A 90 10.11 6.58 -13.73
CA PRO A 90 10.71 7.90 -13.51
C PRO A 90 11.64 7.90 -12.29
N PRO A 91 12.60 8.83 -12.23
CA PRO A 91 13.49 8.96 -11.09
C PRO A 91 12.69 9.29 -9.80
N SER A 92 12.97 8.58 -8.71
CA SER A 92 12.44 8.75 -7.36
C SER A 92 13.55 9.11 -6.37
N ALA A 93 13.22 10.00 -5.43
CA ALA A 93 14.20 10.72 -4.63
C ALA A 93 15.14 9.89 -3.73
N PRO A 94 14.81 8.70 -3.19
CA PRO A 94 15.76 8.03 -2.29
C PRO A 94 16.86 7.25 -3.03
N LEU A 95 16.60 6.71 -4.23
CA LEU A 95 17.63 6.05 -5.05
C LEU A 95 18.25 7.00 -6.08
N ASP A 96 17.48 7.89 -6.69
CA ASP A 96 17.98 8.73 -7.79
C ASP A 96 18.69 10.02 -7.32
N ALA A 97 18.54 10.44 -6.06
CA ALA A 97 19.38 11.49 -5.47
C ALA A 97 20.86 11.07 -5.33
N ALA A 98 21.18 9.81 -5.64
CA ALA A 98 22.53 9.27 -5.70
C ALA A 98 23.21 9.43 -7.07
N ALA A 99 22.77 10.39 -7.89
CA ALA A 99 23.39 10.70 -9.17
C ALA A 99 24.87 11.20 -9.09
N GLU A 100 25.45 11.29 -7.89
CA GLU A 100 26.88 11.48 -7.70
C GLU A 100 27.62 10.14 -7.85
N PRO A 101 28.53 10.00 -8.84
CA PRO A 101 29.29 8.78 -9.07
C PRO A 101 30.00 8.30 -7.79
N GLY A 102 29.66 7.09 -7.33
CA GLY A 102 30.28 6.46 -6.17
C GLY A 102 29.49 6.55 -4.86
N LEU A 103 28.32 7.22 -4.85
CA LEU A 103 27.36 7.06 -3.75
C LEU A 103 26.64 5.71 -3.90
N LEU A 104 26.62 4.91 -2.85
CA LEU A 104 26.03 3.56 -2.85
C LEU A 104 24.92 3.53 -1.79
N PRO A 105 23.71 4.02 -2.10
CA PRO A 105 22.61 4.15 -1.13
C PRO A 105 22.29 2.82 -0.44
N HIS A 106 22.48 1.70 -1.14
CA HIS A 106 22.30 0.37 -0.61
C HIS A 106 23.17 0.07 0.61
N LEU A 107 24.42 0.57 0.65
CA LEU A 107 25.30 0.37 1.81
C LEU A 107 24.80 1.06 3.09
N ARG A 108 23.84 1.99 2.99
CA ARG A 108 23.24 2.66 4.15
C ARG A 108 21.95 1.99 4.63
N LEU A 109 21.45 0.99 3.91
CA LEU A 109 20.22 0.29 4.27
C LEU A 109 20.54 -0.81 5.27
N GLN A 110 20.43 -0.47 6.57
CA GLN A 110 20.65 -1.44 7.66
C GLN A 110 19.78 -2.69 7.55
N HIS A 111 18.59 -2.60 6.93
CA HIS A 111 17.71 -3.74 6.72
C HIS A 111 18.31 -4.82 5.81
N LEU A 112 19.22 -4.45 4.89
CA LEU A 112 19.95 -5.43 4.08
C LEU A 112 20.95 -6.25 4.90
N VAL A 113 21.38 -5.75 6.06
CA VAL A 113 22.35 -6.43 6.93
C VAL A 113 21.66 -7.16 8.08
N GLY A 114 20.64 -6.54 8.69
CA GLY A 114 19.91 -7.12 9.82
C GLY A 114 18.78 -8.07 9.43
N TYR A 115 18.25 -7.94 8.20
CA TYR A 115 17.11 -8.70 7.68
C TYR A 115 17.36 -9.14 6.21
N PRO A 116 18.50 -9.77 5.92
CA PRO A 116 18.93 -10.05 4.55
C PRO A 116 17.92 -10.92 3.81
N GLY A 117 17.59 -10.55 2.58
CA GLY A 117 16.69 -11.32 1.71
C GLY A 117 15.23 -11.29 2.16
N THR A 118 14.83 -10.39 3.06
CA THR A 118 13.45 -10.31 3.58
C THR A 118 12.80 -8.93 3.42
N TYR A 119 13.43 -7.98 2.72
CA TYR A 119 12.88 -6.63 2.54
C TYR A 119 11.53 -6.64 1.78
N TYR A 120 11.29 -7.66 0.94
CA TYR A 120 9.99 -7.86 0.29
C TYR A 120 8.82 -8.04 1.28
N SER A 121 9.08 -8.36 2.54
CA SER A 121 8.06 -8.52 3.59
C SER A 121 7.22 -7.25 3.80
N TYR A 122 7.75 -6.05 3.54
CA TYR A 122 6.97 -4.81 3.59
C TYR A 122 5.89 -4.79 2.51
N LEU A 123 6.23 -5.16 1.27
CA LEU A 123 5.26 -5.25 0.16
C LEU A 123 4.21 -6.32 0.45
N TYR A 124 4.65 -7.47 0.98
CA TYR A 124 3.77 -8.55 1.41
C TYR A 124 2.75 -8.03 2.44
N ALA A 125 3.24 -7.36 3.49
CA ALA A 125 2.40 -6.82 4.55
C ALA A 125 1.42 -5.74 4.03
N GLN A 126 1.86 -4.90 3.09
CA GLN A 126 1.00 -3.89 2.46
C GLN A 126 -0.17 -4.52 1.69
N CYS A 127 0.08 -5.57 0.89
CA CYS A 127 -1.00 -6.28 0.19
C CYS A 127 -2.02 -6.86 1.17
N VAL A 128 -1.56 -7.52 2.24
CA VAL A 128 -2.44 -8.05 3.28
C VAL A 128 -3.21 -6.94 3.99
N ALA A 129 -2.56 -5.83 4.32
CA ALA A 129 -3.17 -4.70 5.01
C ALA A 129 -4.26 -4.02 4.16
N SER A 130 -3.99 -3.73 2.89
CA SER A 130 -4.98 -3.15 1.97
C SER A 130 -6.20 -4.05 1.81
N ARG A 131 -6.00 -5.36 1.66
CA ARG A 131 -7.10 -6.33 1.59
C ARG A 131 -7.90 -6.39 2.90
N LEU A 132 -7.21 -6.39 4.05
CA LEU A 132 -7.84 -6.40 5.37
C LEU A 132 -8.70 -5.16 5.58
N TRP A 133 -8.14 -3.99 5.28
CA TRP A 133 -8.83 -2.70 5.37
C TRP A 133 -10.06 -2.66 4.46
N GLY A 134 -9.88 -3.02 3.18
CA GLY A 134 -10.93 -2.96 2.17
C GLY A 134 -12.10 -3.89 2.43
N ARG A 135 -11.86 -5.07 3.03
CA ARG A 135 -12.85 -6.16 3.11
C ARG A 135 -13.36 -6.47 4.51
N GLN A 136 -12.53 -6.33 5.54
CA GLN A 136 -12.83 -6.82 6.89
C GLN A 136 -13.01 -5.68 7.92
N LEU A 137 -12.32 -4.54 7.75
CA LEU A 137 -12.25 -3.49 8.77
C LEU A 137 -13.17 -2.28 8.53
N ARG A 138 -13.94 -2.25 7.43
CA ARG A 138 -14.91 -1.17 7.17
C ARG A 138 -16.05 -1.12 8.19
N ASP A 139 -16.35 -2.24 8.85
CA ASP A 139 -17.32 -2.33 9.95
C ASP A 139 -16.57 -2.45 11.28
N ALA A 140 -16.77 -1.47 12.17
CA ALA A 140 -16.10 -1.38 13.46
C ALA A 140 -16.37 -2.58 14.38
N ALA A 141 -17.57 -3.19 14.30
CA ALA A 141 -17.90 -4.35 15.14
C ALA A 141 -17.10 -5.58 14.69
N ARG A 142 -17.00 -5.79 13.37
CA ARG A 142 -16.21 -6.87 12.76
C ARG A 142 -14.70 -6.64 12.90
N ALA A 143 -14.27 -5.38 12.85
CA ALA A 143 -12.86 -5.01 12.98
C ALA A 143 -12.24 -5.47 14.30
N THR A 144 -13.00 -5.42 15.40
CA THR A 144 -12.48 -5.81 16.72
C THR A 144 -12.12 -7.29 16.79
N ASP A 145 -13.00 -8.18 16.30
CA ASP A 145 -12.74 -9.62 16.26
C ASP A 145 -11.55 -9.95 15.36
N VAL A 146 -11.53 -9.35 14.16
CA VAL A 146 -10.48 -9.60 13.17
C VAL A 146 -9.11 -9.15 13.68
N LEU A 147 -9.01 -7.92 14.19
CA LEU A 147 -7.74 -7.37 14.68
C LEU A 147 -7.24 -8.11 15.91
N ARG A 148 -8.11 -8.35 16.90
CA ARG A 148 -7.66 -8.95 18.16
C ARG A 148 -7.44 -10.46 18.03
N ASN A 149 -8.47 -11.18 17.63
CA ASN A 149 -8.51 -12.64 17.77
C ASN A 149 -7.87 -13.36 16.58
N ARG A 150 -7.86 -12.74 15.39
CA ARG A 150 -7.34 -13.39 14.16
C ARG A 150 -6.00 -12.85 13.71
N LEU A 151 -5.73 -11.56 13.93
CA LEU A 151 -4.46 -10.94 13.57
C LEU A 151 -3.48 -10.98 14.76
N LEU A 152 -3.78 -10.31 15.87
CA LEU A 152 -2.79 -10.08 16.92
C LEU A 152 -2.57 -11.27 17.86
N GLU A 153 -3.64 -11.93 18.30
CA GLU A 153 -3.57 -13.02 19.29
C GLU A 153 -2.74 -14.24 18.85
N PRO A 154 -2.83 -14.74 17.59
CA PRO A 154 -2.09 -15.94 17.21
C PRO A 154 -0.56 -15.77 17.22
N GLY A 155 -0.05 -14.55 17.06
CA GLY A 155 1.38 -14.28 16.98
C GLY A 155 2.10 -15.17 15.96
N GLY A 156 3.25 -15.73 16.34
CA GLY A 156 4.03 -16.66 15.52
C GLY A 156 3.64 -18.14 15.65
N ALA A 157 2.50 -18.46 16.28
CA ALA A 157 2.09 -19.85 16.53
C ALA A 157 1.46 -20.54 15.30
N VAL A 158 1.20 -19.80 14.22
CA VAL A 158 0.53 -20.28 13.00
C VAL A 158 1.45 -20.09 11.80
N LEU A 159 1.46 -21.07 10.89
CA LEU A 159 2.22 -20.98 9.64
C LEU A 159 1.74 -19.79 8.80
N PRO A 160 2.63 -19.03 8.13
CA PRO A 160 2.26 -17.80 7.43
C PRO A 160 1.15 -17.96 6.38
N ASP A 161 1.16 -19.06 5.61
CA ASP A 161 0.16 -19.34 4.59
C ASP A 161 -1.23 -19.61 5.20
N LEU A 162 -1.27 -20.45 6.24
CA LEU A 162 -2.48 -20.74 7.00
C LEU A 162 -2.99 -19.50 7.71
N TYR A 163 -2.08 -18.66 8.21
CA TYR A 163 -2.40 -17.43 8.90
C TYR A 163 -3.10 -16.43 7.97
N VAL A 164 -2.53 -16.15 6.78
CA VAL A 164 -3.17 -15.25 5.81
C VAL A 164 -4.49 -15.83 5.29
N ARG A 165 -4.56 -17.13 5.01
CA ARG A 165 -5.84 -17.79 4.64
C ARG A 165 -6.89 -17.68 5.76
N GLY A 166 -6.47 -17.73 7.02
CA GLY A 166 -7.33 -17.56 8.18
C GLY A 166 -7.89 -16.14 8.34
N LEU A 167 -7.16 -15.11 7.89
CA LEU A 167 -7.65 -13.73 7.83
C LEU A 167 -8.74 -13.54 6.76
N PHE A 168 -8.72 -14.36 5.72
CA PHE A 168 -9.63 -14.27 4.56
C PHE A 168 -10.30 -15.62 4.25
N PRO A 169 -11.12 -16.15 5.18
CA PRO A 169 -11.69 -17.48 5.04
C PRO A 169 -12.59 -17.56 3.79
N GLY A 170 -12.34 -18.58 2.95
CA GLY A 170 -13.09 -18.81 1.72
C GLY A 170 -12.67 -17.96 0.52
N ASP A 171 -11.61 -17.16 0.64
CA ASP A 171 -11.08 -16.35 -0.44
C ASP A 171 -9.82 -16.98 -1.06
N PRO A 172 -9.93 -17.69 -2.19
CA PRO A 172 -8.79 -18.35 -2.81
C PRO A 172 -7.78 -17.35 -3.39
N ARG A 173 -8.14 -16.06 -3.48
CA ARG A 173 -7.25 -15.00 -3.96
C ARG A 173 -6.47 -14.33 -2.83
N ALA A 174 -6.64 -14.76 -1.58
CA ALA A 174 -5.90 -14.20 -0.44
C ALA A 174 -4.39 -14.43 -0.58
N LEU A 175 -4.01 -15.60 -1.11
CA LEU A 175 -2.65 -15.95 -1.51
C LEU A 175 -2.69 -16.51 -2.93
N LEU A 176 -1.72 -16.12 -3.73
CA LEU A 176 -1.39 -16.64 -5.04
C LEU A 176 -0.09 -17.45 -4.94
N GLY A 177 0.19 -18.26 -5.95
CA GLY A 177 1.34 -19.17 -5.98
C GLY A 177 0.96 -20.64 -5.74
N ASP A 178 1.96 -21.51 -5.80
CA ASP A 178 1.86 -22.95 -5.58
C ASP A 178 2.88 -23.43 -4.52
N ASP A 179 2.80 -24.71 -4.15
CA ASP A 179 3.62 -25.28 -3.09
C ASP A 179 5.12 -25.31 -3.42
N ASP A 180 5.51 -25.19 -4.70
CA ASP A 180 6.90 -25.33 -5.16
C ASP A 180 7.62 -23.97 -5.29
N GLN A 181 6.88 -22.88 -5.55
CA GLN A 181 7.45 -21.53 -5.70
C GLN A 181 7.13 -20.58 -4.53
N GLY A 182 6.34 -21.07 -3.57
CA GLY A 182 5.91 -20.30 -2.40
C GLY A 182 4.70 -19.42 -2.67
N TYR A 183 4.19 -18.85 -1.58
CA TYR A 183 2.95 -18.08 -1.57
C TYR A 183 3.19 -16.58 -1.47
N PHE A 184 2.44 -15.80 -2.24
CA PHE A 184 2.46 -14.34 -2.18
C PHE A 184 1.03 -13.76 -2.15
N PRO A 185 0.77 -12.67 -1.43
CA PRO A 185 -0.56 -12.07 -1.34
C PRO A 185 -0.92 -11.41 -2.67
N ASN A 186 -2.20 -11.50 -3.04
CA ASN A 186 -2.70 -10.82 -4.23
C ASN A 186 -2.60 -9.30 -4.05
N PRO A 187 -1.90 -8.57 -4.95
CA PRO A 187 -1.74 -7.12 -4.85
C PRO A 187 -2.96 -6.31 -5.31
N GLU A 188 -4.01 -6.94 -5.85
CA GLU A 188 -5.18 -6.28 -6.44
C GLU A 188 -5.80 -5.20 -5.54
N ASP A 189 -6.05 -5.48 -4.25
CA ASP A 189 -6.62 -4.47 -3.34
C ASP A 189 -5.66 -3.29 -3.08
N LEU A 190 -4.35 -3.54 -3.04
CA LEU A 190 -3.33 -2.49 -2.87
C LEU A 190 -3.25 -1.62 -4.12
N LEU A 191 -3.26 -2.22 -5.32
CA LEU A 191 -3.26 -1.47 -6.58
C LEU A 191 -4.52 -0.62 -6.73
N LEU A 192 -5.69 -1.19 -6.39
CA LEU A 192 -6.96 -0.45 -6.35
C LEU A 192 -6.92 0.72 -5.35
N GLU A 193 -6.34 0.54 -4.17
CA GLU A 193 -6.16 1.60 -3.17
C GLU A 193 -5.30 2.76 -3.73
N LEU A 194 -4.28 2.44 -4.53
CA LEU A 194 -3.42 3.40 -5.20
C LEU A 194 -4.05 4.03 -6.46
N GLY A 195 -5.19 3.53 -6.91
CA GLY A 195 -5.85 3.97 -8.15
C GLY A 195 -5.16 3.46 -9.41
N ILE A 196 -4.54 2.28 -9.33
CA ILE A 196 -3.93 1.56 -10.45
C ILE A 196 -4.86 0.39 -10.79
N ASP A 197 -5.33 0.34 -12.04
CA ASP A 197 -6.16 -0.77 -12.51
C ASP A 197 -5.29 -2.03 -12.69
N ALA A 198 -5.76 -3.16 -12.17
CA ALA A 198 -5.09 -4.47 -12.16
C ALA A 198 -5.79 -5.49 -13.06
#